data_AF-A0A260YUZ6-F1
#
_entry.id   AF-A0A260YUZ6-F1
#
_cell.length_a   1.000
_cell.length_b   1.000
_cell.length_c   1.000
_cell.angle_alpha   90.00
_cell.angle_beta   90.00
_cell.angle_gamma   90.00
#
_symmetry.space_group_name_H-M   'P 1'
#
loop_
_entity.id
_entity.type
_entity.pdbx_description
1 polymer ?
#
loop_
_entity_poly.entity_id
_entity_poly.type
_entity_poly.pdbx_seq_one_letter_code
_entity_poly.pdbx_strand_id
1 'polypeptide(L)'
;ILIHNCPHYYNHTTESYAELIPDHVVRFNYLELCLQIAHGVQIDLSPYYLLEMTRAAQSLSLTNATYFIEKQLIWNEHNNKTYIMYAIEHDLSRFLAVLLKKVTPEYALELLRLALYGGIINSSEIKKMIVAKVLYGRY
;
A
#
# COMPACT_ATOMS: atom_id res chain seq x y z
N ILE A 1 -12.78 20.25 1.41
CA ILE A 1 -12.08 19.34 0.45
C ILE A 1 -12.01 17.90 0.98
N LEU A 2 -11.53 17.65 2.20
CA LEU A 2 -11.47 16.28 2.78
C LEU A 2 -12.84 15.59 2.91
N ILE A 3 -13.88 16.31 3.33
CA ILE A 3 -15.26 15.77 3.51
C ILE A 3 -15.82 15.15 2.21
N HIS A 4 -15.47 15.69 1.05
CA HIS A 4 -15.93 15.18 -0.25
C HIS A 4 -15.12 13.97 -0.74
N ASN A 5 -13.92 13.75 -0.20
CA ASN A 5 -12.96 12.76 -0.72
C ASN A 5 -12.71 11.58 0.24
N CYS A 6 -13.05 11.74 1.51
CA CYS A 6 -12.79 10.77 2.55
C CYS A 6 -14.08 10.54 3.37
N PRO A 7 -14.88 9.51 3.04
CA PRO A 7 -16.19 9.26 3.66
C PRO A 7 -16.14 9.10 5.18
N HIS A 8 -15.00 8.66 5.72
CA HIS A 8 -14.78 8.54 7.16
C HIS A 8 -14.91 9.89 7.90
N TYR A 9 -14.67 11.01 7.21
CA TYR A 9 -14.75 12.35 7.80
C TYR A 9 -16.08 13.06 7.50
N TYR A 10 -17.05 12.36 6.89
CA TYR A 10 -18.34 12.94 6.50
C TYR A 10 -19.29 13.21 7.70
N ASN A 11 -19.10 12.51 8.83
CA ASN A 11 -20.02 12.58 9.99
C ASN A 11 -19.38 13.04 11.32
N HIS A 12 -18.12 13.46 11.33
CA HIS A 12 -17.38 13.78 12.58
C HIS A 12 -16.56 15.06 12.44
N THR A 13 -17.17 16.24 12.40
CA THR A 13 -16.39 17.50 12.44
C THR A 13 -17.07 18.57 13.29
N THR A 14 -17.04 18.38 14.61
CA THR A 14 -16.87 19.49 15.57
C THR A 14 -15.41 19.68 15.97
N GLU A 15 -14.52 18.78 15.54
CA GLU A 15 -13.09 18.82 15.83
C GLU A 15 -12.30 19.59 14.77
N SER A 16 -11.23 20.24 15.21
CA SER A 16 -10.40 21.17 14.44
C SER A 16 -9.75 20.46 13.24
N TYR A 17 -9.67 21.12 12.09
CA TYR A 17 -8.99 20.60 10.89
C TYR A 17 -7.55 20.12 11.14
N ALA A 18 -6.89 20.60 12.21
CA ALA A 18 -5.56 20.18 12.64
C ALA A 18 -5.52 18.78 13.28
N GLU A 19 -6.64 18.24 13.78
CA GLU A 19 -6.71 16.91 14.41
C GLU A 19 -6.98 15.78 13.40
N LEU A 20 -7.48 16.13 12.19
CA LEU A 20 -7.91 15.17 11.17
C LEU A 20 -6.74 14.65 10.31
N ILE A 21 -5.68 15.45 10.17
CA ILE A 21 -4.47 15.08 9.44
C ILE A 21 -3.41 14.81 10.51
N PRO A 22 -2.93 13.57 10.68
CA PRO A 22 -1.88 13.28 11.65
C PRO A 22 -0.63 14.08 11.30
N ASP A 23 -0.39 15.16 12.04
CA ASP A 23 0.64 16.19 11.80
C ASP A 23 2.07 15.61 11.76
N HIS A 24 2.21 14.39 12.28
CA HIS A 24 3.47 13.64 12.43
C HIS A 24 3.67 12.54 11.38
N VAL A 25 2.67 12.25 10.52
CA VAL A 25 2.71 11.07 9.63
C VAL A 25 2.76 11.43 8.15
N VAL A 26 2.20 12.58 7.74
CA VAL A 26 2.04 12.92 6.31
C VAL A 26 2.62 14.29 6.00
N ARG A 27 3.66 14.36 5.18
CA ARG A 27 4.15 15.64 4.65
C ARG A 27 3.10 16.25 3.72
N PHE A 28 2.87 17.56 3.84
CA PHE A 28 1.87 18.30 3.07
C PHE A 28 1.95 18.06 1.54
N ASN A 29 3.15 17.88 0.99
CA ASN A 29 3.34 17.57 -0.43
C ASN A 29 2.77 16.20 -0.84
N TYR A 30 2.86 15.18 0.03
CA TYR A 30 2.31 13.85 -0.26
C TYR A 30 0.79 13.83 -0.17
N LEU A 31 0.22 14.59 0.77
CA LEU A 31 -1.23 14.77 0.89
C LEU A 31 -1.82 15.39 -0.38
N GLU A 32 -1.22 16.49 -0.85
CA GLU A 32 -1.69 17.18 -2.05
C GLU A 32 -1.67 16.26 -3.27
N LEU A 33 -0.57 15.53 -3.47
CA LEU A 33 -0.45 14.57 -4.57
C LEU A 33 -1.48 13.44 -4.47
N CYS A 34 -1.72 12.90 -3.27
CA CYS A 34 -2.75 11.86 -3.08
C CYS A 34 -4.15 12.37 -3.43
N LEU A 35 -4.47 13.62 -3.08
CA LEU A 35 -5.74 14.24 -3.43
C LEU A 35 -5.85 14.47 -4.95
N GLN A 36 -4.81 15.01 -5.60
CA GLN A 36 -4.79 15.19 -7.06
C GLN A 36 -5.03 13.85 -7.79
N ILE A 37 -4.36 12.79 -7.36
CA ILE A 37 -4.53 11.45 -7.93
C ILE A 37 -5.93 10.90 -7.66
N ALA A 38 -6.49 11.10 -6.46
CA ALA A 38 -7.85 10.68 -6.14
C ALA A 38 -8.90 11.33 -7.06
N HIS A 39 -8.61 12.54 -7.56
CA HIS A 39 -9.38 13.27 -8.59
C HIS A 39 -9.03 12.87 -10.04
N GLY A 40 -8.20 11.86 -10.24
CA GLY A 40 -7.88 11.30 -11.55
C GLY A 40 -6.69 11.92 -12.27
N VAL A 41 -5.97 12.86 -11.64
CA VAL A 41 -4.76 13.44 -12.21
C VAL A 41 -3.70 12.35 -12.40
N GLN A 42 -3.20 12.20 -13.63
CA GLN A 42 -2.12 11.28 -13.96
C GLN A 42 -0.78 11.99 -13.76
N ILE A 43 0.04 11.49 -12.82
CA ILE A 43 1.36 12.04 -12.49
C ILE A 43 2.35 10.89 -12.47
N ASP A 44 3.46 11.02 -13.18
CA ASP A 44 4.56 10.04 -13.10
C ASP A 44 5.44 10.36 -11.88
N LEU A 45 5.64 9.38 -11.01
CA LEU A 45 6.31 9.57 -9.73
C LEU A 45 7.40 8.53 -9.54
N SER A 46 8.52 8.95 -8.95
CA SER A 46 9.59 8.02 -8.64
C SER A 46 9.12 7.00 -7.56
N PRO A 47 9.69 5.79 -7.54
CA PRO A 47 9.34 4.76 -6.57
C PRO A 47 9.39 5.25 -5.12
N TYR A 48 10.35 6.12 -4.79
CA TYR A 48 10.46 6.71 -3.45
C TYR A 48 9.19 7.49 -3.05
N TYR A 49 8.67 8.33 -3.93
CA TYR A 49 7.43 9.09 -3.67
C TYR A 49 6.22 8.16 -3.56
N LEU A 50 6.14 7.15 -4.42
CA LEU A 50 5.04 6.17 -4.42
C LEU A 50 4.94 5.41 -3.08
N LEU A 51 6.09 5.03 -2.51
CA LEU A 51 6.12 4.39 -1.19
C LEU A 51 5.63 5.37 -0.11
N GLU A 52 6.19 6.57 0.00
CA GLU A 52 5.76 7.52 1.04
C GLU A 52 4.26 7.89 0.92
N MET A 53 3.75 8.00 -0.31
CA MET A 53 2.34 8.31 -0.57
C MET A 53 1.39 7.17 -0.24
N THR A 54 1.84 5.91 -0.25
CA THR A 54 0.99 4.76 0.11
C THR A 54 0.44 4.93 1.53
N ARG A 55 1.30 5.34 2.47
CA ARG A 55 0.91 5.61 3.87
C ARG A 55 -0.14 6.71 3.96
N ALA A 56 0.09 7.82 3.27
CA ALA A 56 -0.83 8.96 3.24
C ALA A 56 -2.19 8.60 2.62
N ALA A 57 -2.19 7.86 1.50
CA ALA A 57 -3.41 7.42 0.85
C ALA A 57 -4.22 6.47 1.74
N GLN A 58 -3.55 5.54 2.42
CA GLN A 58 -4.19 4.57 3.31
C GLN A 58 -4.74 5.21 4.58
N SER A 59 -4.00 6.12 5.22
CA SER A 59 -4.49 6.83 6.42
C SER A 59 -5.76 7.62 6.15
N LEU A 60 -5.95 8.07 4.89
CA LEU A 60 -7.10 8.84 4.44
C LEU A 60 -8.16 7.99 3.73
N SER A 61 -7.95 6.67 3.65
CA SER A 61 -8.83 5.74 2.94
C SER A 61 -9.10 6.12 1.47
N LEU A 62 -8.11 6.72 0.79
CA LEU A 62 -8.20 7.14 -0.61
C LEU A 62 -7.96 5.95 -1.56
N THR A 63 -8.95 5.07 -1.71
CA THR A 63 -8.82 3.82 -2.47
C THR A 63 -8.35 4.03 -3.91
N ASN A 64 -8.82 5.08 -4.59
CA ASN A 64 -8.39 5.43 -5.94
C ASN A 64 -6.90 5.78 -6.00
N ALA A 65 -6.40 6.51 -5.00
CA ALA A 65 -5.00 6.87 -4.92
C ALA A 65 -4.14 5.64 -4.60
N THR A 66 -4.55 4.80 -3.66
CA THR A 66 -3.85 3.52 -3.37
C THR A 66 -3.78 2.64 -4.62
N TYR A 67 -4.88 2.50 -5.37
CA TYR A 67 -4.93 1.73 -6.61
C TYR A 67 -3.97 2.27 -7.68
N PHE A 68 -3.91 3.58 -7.83
CA PHE A 68 -3.03 4.26 -8.78
C PHE A 68 -1.55 4.10 -8.40
N ILE A 69 -1.22 4.30 -7.13
CA ILE A 69 0.14 4.11 -6.60
C ILE A 69 0.62 2.68 -6.86
N GLU A 70 -0.22 1.71 -6.51
CA GLU A 70 0.08 0.29 -6.72
C GLU A 70 0.31 -0.04 -8.20
N LYS A 71 -0.47 0.56 -9.10
CA LYS A 71 -0.31 0.41 -10.54
C LYS A 71 1.06 0.91 -11.03
N GLN A 72 1.53 2.05 -10.53
CA GLN A 72 2.86 2.56 -10.90
C GLN A 72 4.00 1.75 -10.30
N LEU A 73 3.85 1.26 -9.06
CA LEU A 73 4.84 0.36 -8.46
C LEU A 73 5.02 -0.93 -9.27
N ILE A 74 3.93 -1.47 -9.83
CA ILE A 74 3.98 -2.63 -10.72
C ILE A 74 4.81 -2.32 -11.99
N TRP A 75 4.69 -1.11 -12.54
CA TRP A 75 5.37 -0.72 -13.78
C TRP A 75 6.86 -0.45 -13.60
N ASN A 76 7.31 -0.09 -12.41
CA ASN A 76 8.71 0.26 -12.14
C ASN A 76 9.66 -0.93 -11.92
N GLU A 77 9.31 -2.13 -12.40
CA GLU A 77 10.08 -3.39 -12.33
C GLU A 77 10.93 -3.58 -11.06
N HIS A 78 10.24 -3.79 -9.95
CA HIS A 78 10.89 -4.02 -8.66
C HIS A 78 11.23 -5.51 -8.46
N ASN A 79 12.45 -5.81 -8.02
CA ASN A 79 12.90 -7.18 -7.72
C ASN A 79 13.65 -7.28 -6.39
N ASN A 80 13.36 -6.37 -5.46
CA ASN A 80 14.05 -6.30 -4.18
C ASN A 80 13.16 -6.82 -3.05
N LYS A 81 13.73 -7.63 -2.15
CA LYS A 81 13.16 -8.09 -0.87
C LYS A 81 12.41 -6.97 -0.13
N THR A 82 12.95 -5.76 -0.15
CA THR A 82 12.33 -4.57 0.47
C THR A 82 10.91 -4.30 -0.04
N TYR A 83 10.67 -4.44 -1.35
CA TYR A 83 9.35 -4.19 -1.94
C TYR A 83 8.34 -5.28 -1.59
N ILE A 84 8.77 -6.53 -1.40
CA ILE A 84 7.88 -7.60 -0.96
C ILE A 84 7.40 -7.34 0.46
N MET A 85 8.34 -7.03 1.37
CA MET A 85 7.99 -6.69 2.75
C MET A 85 7.08 -5.45 2.81
N TYR A 86 7.38 -4.45 1.98
CA TYR A 86 6.56 -3.25 1.87
C TYR A 86 5.13 -3.55 1.38
N ALA A 87 4.99 -4.35 0.33
CA ALA A 87 3.69 -4.74 -0.20
C ALA A 87 2.87 -5.55 0.81
N ILE A 88 3.54 -6.36 1.64
CA ILE A 88 2.93 -7.11 2.74
C ILE A 88 2.47 -6.15 3.86
N GLU A 89 3.33 -5.24 4.31
CA GLU A 89 3.05 -4.27 5.39
C GLU A 89 1.86 -3.38 5.05
N HIS A 90 1.78 -2.97 3.77
CA HIS A 90 0.76 -2.06 3.27
C HIS A 90 -0.39 -2.77 2.53
N ASP A 91 -0.56 -4.09 2.64
CA ASP A 91 -1.66 -4.85 2.00
C ASP A 91 -1.85 -4.57 0.48
N LEU A 92 -0.74 -4.34 -0.23
CA LEU A 92 -0.71 -4.05 -1.67
C LEU A 92 -0.76 -5.36 -2.46
N SER A 93 -1.93 -6.00 -2.46
CA SER A 93 -2.12 -7.36 -2.99
C SER A 93 -1.81 -7.50 -4.49
N ARG A 94 -2.12 -6.53 -5.34
CA ARG A 94 -1.82 -6.62 -6.79
C ARG A 94 -0.33 -6.47 -7.05
N PHE A 95 0.32 -5.57 -6.31
CA PHE A 95 1.77 -5.42 -6.41
C PHE A 95 2.50 -6.66 -5.88
N LEU A 96 2.04 -7.21 -4.74
CA LEU A 96 2.58 -8.45 -4.20
C LEU A 96 2.44 -9.62 -5.18
N ALA A 97 1.30 -9.75 -5.88
CA ALA A 97 1.11 -10.82 -6.87
C ALA A 97 2.18 -10.76 -7.97
N VAL A 98 2.53 -9.56 -8.43
CA VAL A 98 3.59 -9.36 -9.44
C VAL A 98 4.96 -9.70 -8.89
N LEU A 99 5.26 -9.35 -7.63
CA LEU A 99 6.53 -9.70 -7.00
C LEU A 99 6.66 -11.21 -6.77
N LEU A 100 5.59 -11.87 -6.33
CA LEU A 100 5.59 -13.31 -6.06
C LEU A 100 5.81 -14.17 -7.32
N LYS A 101 5.50 -13.66 -8.52
CA LYS A 101 5.87 -14.33 -9.80
C LYS A 101 7.36 -14.64 -9.89
N LYS A 102 8.18 -13.72 -9.40
CA LYS A 102 9.65 -13.74 -9.53
C LYS A 102 10.35 -14.44 -8.37
N VAL A 103 9.59 -14.79 -7.33
CA VAL A 103 10.07 -15.41 -6.09
C VAL A 103 10.05 -16.94 -6.21
N THR A 104 10.99 -17.64 -5.57
CA THR A 104 10.96 -19.10 -5.47
C THR A 104 10.06 -19.57 -4.32
N PRO A 105 9.50 -20.80 -4.37
CA PRO A 105 8.70 -21.35 -3.27
C PRO A 105 9.43 -21.36 -1.91
N GLU A 106 10.74 -21.64 -1.92
CA GLU A 106 11.57 -21.67 -0.71
C GLU A 106 11.64 -20.29 -0.05
N TYR A 107 11.83 -19.25 -0.86
CA TYR A 107 11.86 -17.88 -0.35
C TYR A 107 10.46 -17.42 0.12
N ALA A 108 9.39 -17.84 -0.57
CA ALA A 108 8.03 -17.61 -0.11
C ALA A 108 7.75 -18.28 1.26
N LEU A 109 8.36 -19.44 1.52
CA LEU A 109 8.26 -20.11 2.82
C LEU A 109 8.97 -19.31 3.92
N GLU A 110 10.10 -18.68 3.64
CA GLU A 110 10.76 -17.76 4.58
C GLU A 110 9.85 -16.57 4.92
N LEU A 111 9.21 -15.97 3.92
CA LEU A 111 8.24 -14.89 4.12
C LEU A 111 7.05 -15.34 4.98
N LEU A 112 6.52 -16.55 4.74
CA LEU A 112 5.44 -17.12 5.55
C LEU A 112 5.87 -17.35 7.01
N ARG A 113 7.10 -17.81 7.23
CA ARG A 113 7.63 -17.96 8.60
C ARG A 113 7.76 -16.61 9.29
N LEU A 114 8.35 -15.61 8.62
CA LEU A 114 8.42 -14.24 9.13
C LEU A 114 7.03 -13.68 9.46
N ALA A 115 6.03 -13.99 8.65
CA ALA A 115 4.64 -13.62 8.87
C ALA A 115 4.05 -14.22 10.15
N LEU A 116 4.23 -15.53 10.34
CA LEU A 116 3.63 -16.28 11.44
C LEU A 116 4.32 -15.99 12.77
N TYR A 117 5.66 -15.88 12.77
CA TYR A 117 6.44 -15.66 13.99
C TYR A 117 6.60 -14.17 14.34
N GLY A 118 6.62 -13.29 13.34
CA GLY A 118 6.85 -11.85 13.54
C GLY A 118 5.58 -11.00 13.66
N GLY A 119 4.39 -11.58 13.43
CA GLY A 119 3.13 -10.82 13.46
C GLY A 119 3.00 -9.74 12.38
N ILE A 120 3.84 -9.80 11.34
CA ILE A 120 3.96 -8.74 10.31
C ILE A 120 2.78 -8.78 9.33
N ILE A 121 2.14 -9.94 9.15
CA ILE A 121 1.04 -10.09 8.19
C ILE A 121 -0.30 -10.11 8.91
N ASN A 122 -1.00 -8.99 8.83
CA ASN A 122 -2.37 -8.86 9.35
C ASN A 122 -3.43 -9.25 8.31
N SER A 123 -3.15 -9.04 7.03
CA SER A 123 -4.10 -9.33 5.95
C SER A 123 -4.24 -10.84 5.69
N SER A 124 -5.49 -11.33 5.76
CA SER A 124 -5.81 -12.73 5.43
C SER A 124 -5.57 -13.04 3.95
N GLU A 125 -5.69 -12.03 3.08
CA GLU A 125 -5.50 -12.21 1.64
C GLU A 125 -4.02 -12.40 1.31
N ILE A 126 -3.15 -11.55 1.86
CA ILE A 126 -1.69 -11.67 1.73
C ILE A 126 -1.20 -13.04 2.22
N LYS A 127 -1.75 -13.56 3.34
CA LYS A 127 -1.42 -14.91 3.83
C LYS A 127 -1.75 -15.98 2.80
N LYS A 128 -2.95 -15.95 2.22
CA LYS A 128 -3.36 -16.92 1.18
C LYS A 128 -2.44 -16.85 -0.03
N MET A 129 -2.05 -15.65 -0.45
CA MET A 129 -1.16 -15.47 -1.58
C MET A 129 0.21 -16.11 -1.35
N ILE A 130 0.82 -15.86 -0.19
CA ILE A 130 2.12 -16.47 0.14
C ILE A 130 1.99 -17.99 0.23
N VAL A 131 0.95 -18.50 0.90
CA VAL A 131 0.68 -19.95 1.00
C VAL A 131 0.52 -20.58 -0.39
N ALA A 132 -0.23 -19.95 -1.29
CA ALA A 132 -0.41 -20.46 -2.64
C ALA A 132 0.90 -20.46 -3.44
N LYS A 133 1.79 -19.47 -3.23
CA LYS A 133 3.14 -19.50 -3.81
C LYS A 133 3.98 -20.66 -3.28
N VAL A 134 3.92 -20.93 -1.98
CA VAL A 134 4.65 -22.03 -1.33
C VAL A 134 4.16 -23.40 -1.79
N LEU A 135 2.85 -23.63 -1.75
CA LEU A 135 2.27 -24.96 -1.98
C LEU A 135 2.19 -25.33 -3.47
N TYR A 136 1.92 -24.35 -4.33
CA TYR A 136 1.62 -24.61 -5.73
C TYR A 136 2.64 -24.00 -6.70
N GLY A 137 3.61 -23.24 -6.21
CA GLY A 137 4.52 -22.46 -7.05
C GLY A 137 3.83 -21.35 -7.86
N ARG A 138 2.52 -21.15 -7.68
CA ARG A 138 1.69 -20.26 -8.48
C ARG A 138 1.74 -18.86 -7.93
N TYR A 139 2.06 -17.90 -8.80
CA TYR A 139 1.58 -16.52 -8.94
C TYR A 139 2.17 -16.00 -10.23
#